data_AF-A0A382WJ50-F1
#
_entry.id   AF-A0A382WJ50-F1
#
_cell.length_a   1.000
_cell.length_b   1.000
_cell.length_c   1.000
_cell.angle_alpha   90.00
_cell.angle_beta   90.00
_cell.angle_gamma   90.00
#
_symmetry.space_group_name_H-M   'P 1'
#
loop_
_entity.id
_entity.type
_entity.pdbx_description
1 polymer ?
#
loop_
_entity_poly.entity_id
_entity_poly.type
_entity_poly.pdbx_seq_one_letter_code
_entity_poly.pdbx_strand_id
1 'polypeptide(L)' 'MFISLFNTLKSTGVPCTLRELLDLVGAVEKKLAFANMQDFYYLSRAALVKDEKHYDKFDRAFDIYFKGIESIDDVLEM' A
#
# COMPACT_ATOMS: atom_id res chain seq x y z
N MET A 1 -8.10 -5.24 3.81
CA MET A 1 -7.01 -4.27 4.02
C MET A 1 -6.21 -4.03 2.74
N PHE A 2 -5.40 -4.99 2.24
CA PHE A 2 -4.56 -4.77 1.03
C PHE A 2 -5.33 -4.59 -0.29
N ILE A 3 -6.53 -5.14 -0.41
CA ILE A 3 -7.40 -4.93 -1.59
C ILE A 3 -7.78 -3.44 -1.71
N SER A 4 -8.03 -2.76 -0.59
CA SER A 4 -8.33 -1.33 -0.60
C SER A 4 -7.12 -0.51 -1.05
N LEU A 5 -5.92 -0.81 -0.54
CA LEU A 5 -4.66 -0.20 -1.02
C LEU A 5 -4.47 -0.42 -2.53
N PHE A 6 -4.67 -1.65 -3.00
CA PHE A 6 -4.58 -2.01 -4.43
C PHE A 6 -5.56 -1.21 -5.29
N ASN A 7 -6.81 -1.07 -4.84
CA ASN A 7 -7.82 -0.28 -5.53
C ASN A 7 -7.47 1.22 -5.55
N THR A 8 -6.94 1.76 -4.44
CA THR A 8 -6.47 3.16 -4.37
C THR A 8 -5.29 3.41 -5.30
N LEU A 9 -4.37 2.45 -5.42
CA LEU A 9 -3.25 2.55 -6.37
C LEU A 9 -3.72 2.53 -7.82
N LYS A 10 -4.70 1.68 -8.15
CA LYS A 10 -5.28 1.66 -9.49
C LYS A 10 -6.05 2.93 -9.82
N SER A 11 -6.84 3.46 -8.88
CA SER A 11 -7.61 4.69 -9.10
C SER A 11 -6.73 5.93 -9.25
N THR A 12 -5.53 5.93 -8.68
CA THR A 12 -4.52 6.99 -8.82
C THR A 12 -3.60 6.78 -10.03
N GLY A 13 -3.79 5.70 -10.79
CA GLY A 13 -3.10 5.46 -12.06
C GLY A 13 -1.73 4.81 -11.94
N VAL A 14 -1.49 4.05 -10.86
CA VAL A 14 -0.37 3.10 -10.77
C VAL A 14 -0.78 1.79 -11.47
N PRO A 15 -0.03 1.30 -12.48
CA PRO A 15 -0.41 0.12 -13.26
C PRO A 15 -0.05 -1.20 -12.55
N CYS A 16 -0.49 -1.36 -11.31
CA CYS A 16 -0.21 -2.57 -10.54
C CYS A 16 -1.11 -3.76 -10.97
N THR A 17 -0.59 -4.97 -10.82
CA THR A 17 -1.25 -6.21 -11.22
C THR A 17 -1.64 -7.06 -10.02
N LEU A 18 -2.54 -8.02 -10.23
CA LEU A 18 -2.95 -8.94 -9.17
C LEU A 18 -1.77 -9.77 -8.66
N ARG A 19 -0.82 -10.12 -9.53
CA ARG A 19 0.38 -10.88 -9.14
C ARG A 19 1.23 -10.10 -8.15
N GLU A 20 1.46 -8.82 -8.40
CA GLU A 20 2.23 -7.95 -7.51
C GLU A 20 1.57 -7.76 -6.15
N LEU A 21 0.24 -7.73 -6.12
CA LEU A 21 -0.51 -7.76 -4.86
C LEU A 21 -0.28 -9.07 -4.09
N LEU A 22 -0.30 -10.22 -4.78
CA LEU A 22 -0.02 -11.51 -4.15
C LEU A 22 1.43 -11.60 -3.65
N ASP A 23 2.39 -11.02 -4.38
CA ASP A 23 3.79 -10.93 -3.95
C ASP A 23 3.92 -10.11 -2.65
N LEU A 24 3.22 -8.97 -2.55
CA LEU A 24 3.18 -8.17 -1.33
C LEU A 24 2.58 -8.96 -0.15
N VAL A 25 1.46 -9.65 -0.38
CA VAL A 25 0.81 -10.48 0.66
C VAL A 25 1.78 -11.55 1.16
N GLY A 26 2.42 -12.29 0.25
CA GLY A 26 3.40 -13.31 0.62
C GLY A 26 4.63 -12.76 1.35
N ALA A 27 5.04 -11.52 1.07
CA ALA A 27 6.12 -10.85 1.79
C ALA A 27 5.72 -10.46 3.22
N VAL A 28 4.49 -9.97 3.42
CA VAL A 28 3.94 -9.65 4.74
C VAL A 28 3.74 -10.92 5.57
N GLU A 29 3.25 -12.02 4.97
CA GLU A 29 3.14 -13.33 5.65
C GLU A 29 4.49 -13.84 6.17
N LYS A 30 5.57 -13.55 5.44
CA LYS A 30 6.95 -13.85 5.85
C LYS A 30 7.55 -12.84 6.84
N LYS A 31 6.75 -11.86 7.29
CA LYS A 31 7.15 -10.80 8.23
C LYS A 31 8.33 -9.95 7.75
N LEU A 32 8.44 -9.72 6.43
CA LEU A 32 9.50 -8.87 5.86
C LEU A 32 9.34 -7.39 6.22
N ALA A 33 8.13 -6.96 6.58
CA ALA A 33 7.85 -5.70 7.25
C ALA A 33 6.87 -5.99 8.40
N PHE A 34 7.31 -5.80 9.65
CA PHE A 34 6.53 -6.15 10.83
C PHE A 34 6.48 -4.98 11.82
N ALA A 35 5.28 -4.54 12.19
CA ALA A 35 5.04 -3.46 13.14
C ALA A 35 5.81 -2.15 12.83
N ASN A 36 6.25 -1.97 11.59
CA ASN A 36 6.97 -0.79 11.13
C ASN A 36 6.34 -0.29 9.83
N MET A 37 5.83 0.93 9.91
CA MET A 37 5.14 1.60 8.83
C MET A 37 6.08 1.97 7.66
N GLN A 38 7.29 2.42 7.98
CA GLN A 38 8.29 2.79 6.99
C GLN A 38 8.76 1.57 6.18
N ASP A 39 8.97 0.44 6.86
CA ASP A 39 9.36 -0.82 6.21
C ASP A 39 8.23 -1.32 5.29
N PHE A 40 6.98 -1.21 5.74
CA PHE A 40 5.82 -1.57 4.93
C PHE A 40 5.65 -0.66 3.71
N TYR A 41 5.92 0.64 3.84
CA TYR A 41 5.92 1.59 2.72
C TYR A 41 6.93 1.17 1.65
N TYR A 42 8.18 0.91 2.03
CA TYR A 42 9.22 0.52 1.06
C TYR A 42 8.94 -0.85 0.45
N LEU A 43 8.50 -1.81 1.25
CA LEU A 43 8.11 -3.14 0.78
C LEU A 43 6.97 -3.06 -0.25
N SER A 44 5.93 -2.27 0.06
CA SER A 44 4.78 -2.06 -0.82
C SER A 44 5.18 -1.39 -2.12
N ARG A 45 6.04 -0.36 -2.07
CA ARG A 45 6.54 0.33 -3.26
C ARG A 45 7.36 -0.61 -4.16
N ALA A 46 8.24 -1.42 -3.57
CA ALA A 46 9.05 -2.40 -4.30
C ALA A 46 8.18 -3.51 -4.93
N ALA A 47 7.16 -3.97 -4.22
CA ALA A 47 6.25 -5.01 -4.71
C ALA A 47 5.29 -4.50 -5.80
N LEU A 48 4.76 -3.28 -5.67
CA LEU A 48 3.62 -2.80 -6.46
C LEU A 48 3.99 -1.81 -7.58
N VAL A 49 5.22 -1.28 -7.62
CA VAL A 49 5.64 -0.28 -8.61
C VAL A 49 6.85 -0.77 -9.39
N LYS A 50 6.69 -0.98 -10.70
CA LYS A 50 7.74 -1.52 -11.60
C LYS A 50 8.49 -0.48 -12.40
N ASP A 51 8.00 0.75 -12.40
CA ASP A 51 8.59 1.86 -13.12
C ASP A 51 8.56 3.10 -12.21
N GLU A 52 9.73 3.70 -12.02
CA GLU A 52 9.96 4.86 -11.17
C GLU A 52 9.09 6.07 -11.53
N LYS A 53 8.62 6.18 -12.78
CA LYS A 53 7.71 7.26 -13.19
C LYS A 53 6.36 7.23 -12.45
N HIS A 54 6.05 6.14 -11.76
CA HIS A 54 4.83 5.98 -10.98
C HIS A 54 5.03 6.22 -9.48
N TYR A 55 6.23 6.60 -9.05
CA TYR A 55 6.53 6.85 -7.63
C TYR A 55 5.67 7.97 -7.03
N ASP A 56 5.55 9.12 -7.69
CA ASP A 56 4.71 10.22 -7.18
C ASP A 56 3.24 9.81 -7.02
N LYS A 57 2.74 8.98 -7.94
CA LYS A 57 1.37 8.46 -7.89
C LYS A 57 1.18 7.49 -6.73
N PHE A 58 2.17 6.61 -6.53
CA PHE A 58 2.19 5.69 -5.40
C PHE A 58 2.19 6.45 -4.07
N ASP A 59 3.06 7.46 -3.92
CA ASP A 59 3.18 8.23 -2.68
C ASP A 59 1.86 8.92 -2.34
N ARG A 60 1.21 9.54 -3.33
CA ARG A 60 -0.12 10.13 -3.16
C ARG A 60 -1.18 9.09 -2.79
N ALA A 61 -1.19 7.94 -3.45
CA ALA A 61 -2.16 6.88 -3.17
C ALA A 61 -2.00 6.29 -1.78
N PHE A 62 -0.75 6.13 -1.35
CA PHE A 62 -0.38 5.60 -0.05
C PHE A 62 -0.80 6.57 1.06
N ASP A 63 -0.55 7.88 0.88
CA ASP A 63 -1.02 8.92 1.81
C ASP A 63 -2.55 8.94 1.95
N ILE A 64 -3.29 8.84 0.82
CA ILE A 64 -4.77 8.73 0.83
C ILE A 64 -5.23 7.50 1.61
N TYR A 65 -4.60 6.36 1.37
CA TYR A 65 -4.96 5.10 2.01
C TYR A 65 -4.77 5.17 3.53
N PHE A 66 -3.65 5.74 3.99
CA PHE A 66 -3.34 5.82 5.41
C PHE A 66 -4.17 6.84 6.16
N LYS A 67 -4.42 8.02 5.59
CA LYS A 67 -5.38 8.98 6.15
C LYS A 67 -6.77 8.38 6.30
N GLY A 68 -7.17 7.50 5.37
CA GLY A 68 -8.42 6.76 5.48
C GLY A 68 -8.46 5.75 6.63
N ILE A 69 -7.31 5.17 7.01
CA ILE A 69 -7.22 4.26 8.17
C ILE A 69 -7.26 5.04 9.48
N GLU A 70 -6.45 6.10 9.60
CA GLU A 70 -6.44 6.97 10.79
C GLU A 70 -7.86 7.48 11.10
N SER A 71 -8.57 7.95 10.08
CA SER A 71 -9.95 8.41 10.25
C SER A 71 -10.94 7.31 10.69
N ILE A 72 -10.67 6.02 10.42
CA ILE A 72 -11.53 4.92 10.85
C ILE A 72 -11.20 4.54 12.30
N ASP A 73 -9.92 4.48 12.66
CA ASP A 73 -9.49 4.22 14.03
C ASP A 73 -10.01 5.31 14.99
N ASP A 74 -9.92 6.59 14.59
CA ASP A 74 -10.46 7.72 15.36
C ASP A 74 -11.98 7.59 15.62
N VAL A 75 -12.74 7.02 14.68
CA VAL A 75 -14.19 6.82 14.81
C VAL A 75 -14.52 5.60 15.68
N LEU A 76 -13.65 4.59 15.69
CA LEU A 76 -13.83 3.37 16.49
C LEU A 76 -13.41 3.53 17.96
N GLU A 77 -12.57 4.54 18.27
CA GLU A 77 -12.18 4.89 19.63
C GLU A 77 -13.17 5.83 20.36
N MET A 78 -14.23 6.29 19.68
CA MET A 78 -15.35 7.08 20.26
C MET A 78 -16.44 6.20 20.88
#